data_AF-A0A9P5ZIA3-F1
#
_entry.id   AF-A0A9P5ZIA3-F1
#
_cell.length_a   1.000
_cell.length_b   1.000
_cell.length_c   1.000
_cell.angle_alpha   90.00
_cell.angle_beta   90.00
_cell.angle_gamma   90.00
#
_symmetry.space_group_name_H-M   'P 1'
#
loop_
_entity.id
_entity.type
_entity.pdbx_description
1 polymer ?
#
loop_
_entity_poly.entity_id
_entity_poly.type
_entity_poly.pdbx_seq_one_letter_code
_entity_poly.pdbx_strand_id
1 'polypeptide(L)'
;MKECWKQKINLFEEENKWGVGKEDFAKVFGKAFLEAFTLEMLHTTFEKTGVWPFNPYAISATQMQPMKSSEEGDGDVLRDAEKHVLMQEDVIKGQTAQLIIQNMTLCKLNESLHIKETRKQTDHTVLFEAGRGRHMTSDETIRLKQQMEEAKKRKQDDKEQRKEQREQT
;
A
#
# COMPACT_ATOMS: atom_id res chain seq x y z
N MET A 1 6.80 -5.31 -23.85
CA MET A 1 6.38 -6.66 -23.39
C MET A 1 6.69 -7.74 -24.42
N LYS A 2 6.05 -7.79 -25.60
CA LYS A 2 6.30 -8.86 -26.60
C LYS A 2 7.78 -9.01 -26.98
N GLU A 3 8.50 -7.89 -27.10
CA GLU A 3 9.92 -7.90 -27.45
C GLU A 3 10.80 -8.40 -26.30
N CYS A 4 10.60 -7.87 -25.09
CA CYS A 4 11.29 -8.32 -23.87
C CYS A 4 11.05 -9.81 -23.61
N TRP A 5 9.84 -10.33 -23.88
CA TRP A 5 9.52 -11.74 -23.76
C TRP A 5 10.36 -12.62 -24.69
N LYS A 6 10.45 -12.25 -25.98
CA LYS A 6 11.31 -12.97 -26.94
C LYS A 6 12.78 -12.93 -26.53
N GLN A 7 13.27 -11.78 -26.09
CA GLN A 7 14.65 -11.62 -25.63
C GLN A 7 14.95 -12.52 -24.42
N LYS A 8 14.05 -12.59 -23.43
CA LYS A 8 14.23 -13.45 -22.26
C LYS A 8 14.11 -14.93 -22.57
N ILE A 9 13.25 -15.33 -23.52
CA ILE A 9 13.22 -16.71 -24.01
C ILE A 9 14.57 -17.06 -24.65
N ASN A 10 15.06 -16.24 -25.57
CA ASN A 10 16.31 -16.53 -26.28
C ASN A 10 17.50 -16.66 -25.33
N LEU A 11 17.63 -15.74 -24.37
CA LEU A 11 18.68 -15.81 -23.35
C LEU A 11 18.56 -17.07 -22.48
N PHE A 12 17.33 -17.45 -22.11
CA PHE A 12 17.09 -18.66 -21.32
C PHE A 12 17.46 -19.93 -22.09
N GLU A 13 17.11 -20.01 -23.37
CA GLU A 13 17.43 -21.16 -24.23
C GLU A 13 18.94 -21.26 -24.53
N GLU A 14 19.62 -20.12 -24.68
CA GLU A 14 21.08 -20.07 -24.85
C GLU A 14 21.84 -20.57 -23.60
N GLU A 15 21.38 -20.18 -22.40
CA GLU A 15 21.97 -20.56 -21.11
C GLU A 15 21.69 -22.02 -20.74
N ASN A 16 20.45 -22.49 -20.91
CA ASN A 16 19.99 -23.77 -20.35
C ASN A 16 19.96 -24.90 -21.39
N LYS A 17 20.15 -24.60 -22.68
CA LYS A 17 20.12 -25.54 -23.82
C LYS A 17 18.79 -26.30 -23.98
N TRP A 18 17.72 -25.83 -23.33
CA TRP A 18 16.36 -26.32 -23.47
C TRP A 18 15.36 -25.17 -23.55
N GLY A 19 14.16 -25.44 -24.06
CA GLY A 19 13.05 -24.48 -24.13
C GLY A 19 12.43 -24.18 -22.77
N VAL A 20 11.73 -23.04 -22.66
CA VAL A 20 11.02 -22.64 -21.43
C VAL A 20 9.89 -23.62 -21.12
N GLY A 21 10.06 -24.42 -20.06
CA GLY A 21 9.04 -25.32 -19.54
C GLY A 21 8.05 -24.64 -18.59
N LYS A 22 7.10 -25.42 -18.06
CA LYS A 22 6.14 -24.94 -17.05
C LYS A 22 6.83 -24.45 -15.78
N GLU A 23 7.90 -25.12 -15.37
CA GLU A 23 8.63 -24.79 -14.13
C GLU A 23 9.45 -23.50 -14.29
N ASP A 24 9.91 -23.20 -15.51
CA ASP A 24 10.70 -22.01 -15.82
C ASP A 24 9.85 -20.80 -16.19
N PHE A 25 8.61 -21.02 -16.64
CA PHE A 25 7.74 -19.99 -17.17
C PHE A 25 7.63 -18.79 -16.24
N ALA A 26 7.28 -19.00 -14.97
CA ALA A 26 7.09 -17.91 -14.02
C ALA A 26 8.37 -17.07 -13.83
N LYS A 27 9.54 -17.70 -13.88
CA LYS A 27 10.84 -17.04 -13.72
C LYS A 27 11.20 -16.22 -14.95
N VAL A 28 11.09 -16.80 -16.15
CA VAL A 28 11.43 -16.13 -17.41
C VAL A 28 10.42 -15.02 -17.71
N PHE A 29 9.13 -15.31 -17.52
CA PHE A 29 8.07 -14.33 -17.72
C PHE A 29 8.16 -13.20 -16.70
N GLY A 30 8.39 -13.50 -15.42
CA GLY A 30 8.55 -12.48 -14.40
C GLY A 30 9.67 -11.50 -14.72
N LYS A 31 10.82 -12.00 -15.20
CA LYS A 31 11.93 -11.13 -15.66
C LYS A 31 11.54 -10.28 -16.86
N ALA A 32 10.89 -10.87 -17.87
CA ALA A 32 10.43 -10.13 -19.04
C ALA A 32 9.37 -9.08 -18.69
N PHE A 33 8.51 -9.39 -17.72
CA PHE A 33 7.46 -8.52 -17.23
C PHE A 33 8.05 -7.31 -16.51
N LEU A 34 8.96 -7.52 -15.55
CA LEU A 34 9.60 -6.43 -14.81
C LEU A 34 10.39 -5.48 -15.71
N GLU A 35 11.00 -6.01 -16.77
CA GLU A 35 11.74 -5.18 -17.75
C GLU A 35 10.80 -4.44 -18.72
N ALA A 36 9.66 -5.05 -19.07
CA ALA A 36 8.69 -4.43 -19.97
C ALA A 36 7.82 -3.37 -19.29
N PHE A 37 7.55 -3.51 -18.00
CA PHE A 37 6.67 -2.62 -17.23
C PHE A 37 7.50 -1.58 -16.47
N THR A 38 7.98 -0.60 -17.20
CA THR A 38 8.66 0.57 -16.63
C THR A 38 7.66 1.55 -16.02
N LEU A 39 8.14 2.38 -15.09
CA LEU A 39 7.32 3.42 -14.45
C LEU A 39 6.69 4.36 -15.49
N GLU A 40 7.45 4.77 -16.51
CA GLU A 40 6.97 5.63 -17.59
C GLU A 40 5.86 4.96 -18.41
N MET A 41 6.00 3.66 -18.70
CA MET A 41 4.97 2.91 -19.42
C MET A 41 3.69 2.79 -18.57
N LEU A 42 3.82 2.57 -17.26
CA LEU A 42 2.68 2.53 -16.35
C LEU A 42 1.96 3.88 -16.27
N HIS A 43 2.69 4.99 -16.10
CA HIS A 43 2.12 6.34 -16.12
C HIS A 43 1.39 6.61 -17.42
N THR A 44 2.05 6.39 -18.56
CA THR A 44 1.45 6.59 -19.89
C THR A 44 0.20 5.72 -20.08
N THR A 45 0.22 4.49 -19.57
CA THR A 45 -0.93 3.58 -19.69
C THR A 45 -2.08 4.05 -18.81
N PHE A 46 -1.82 4.46 -17.58
CA PHE A 46 -2.85 4.96 -16.67
C PHE A 46 -3.46 6.29 -17.13
N GLU A 47 -2.66 7.16 -17.73
CA GLU A 47 -3.14 8.38 -18.35
C GLU A 47 -4.03 8.07 -19.56
N LYS A 48 -3.61 7.11 -20.41
CA LYS A 48 -4.39 6.68 -21.58
C LYS A 48 -5.68 5.97 -21.21
N THR A 49 -5.70 5.20 -20.13
CA THR A 49 -6.93 4.55 -19.65
C THR A 49 -7.78 5.48 -18.79
N GLY A 50 -7.28 6.66 -18.41
CA GLY A 50 -7.97 7.61 -17.54
C GLY A 50 -8.14 7.09 -16.12
N VAL A 51 -7.33 6.12 -15.69
CA VAL A 51 -7.35 5.61 -14.32
C VAL A 51 -6.61 6.57 -13.40
N TRP A 52 -5.48 7.12 -13.86
CA TRP A 52 -4.68 8.07 -13.10
C TRP A 52 -3.96 9.09 -13.99
N PRO A 53 -4.20 10.40 -13.81
CA PRO A 53 -5.30 10.99 -13.04
C PRO A 53 -6.66 10.49 -13.54
N PHE A 54 -7.66 10.40 -12.66
CA PHE A 54 -8.99 9.89 -13.06
C PHE A 54 -9.60 10.81 -14.13
N ASN A 55 -9.83 10.25 -15.32
CA ASN A 55 -10.44 10.93 -16.46
C ASN A 55 -11.46 9.98 -17.13
N PRO A 56 -12.76 10.15 -16.86
CA PRO A 56 -13.81 9.28 -17.40
C PRO A 56 -13.96 9.39 -18.93
N TYR A 57 -13.36 10.40 -19.56
CA TYR A 57 -13.40 10.62 -21.00
C TYR A 57 -12.15 10.13 -21.75
N ALA A 58 -11.20 9.47 -21.05
CA ALA A 58 -9.97 8.99 -21.67
C ALA A 58 -10.22 7.86 -22.69
N ILE A 59 -11.25 7.04 -22.45
CA ILE A 59 -11.68 5.99 -23.38
C ILE A 59 -12.76 6.58 -24.27
N SER A 60 -12.46 6.75 -25.56
CA SER A 60 -13.44 7.27 -26.52
C SER A 60 -14.47 6.20 -26.89
N ALA A 61 -15.68 6.62 -27.29
CA ALA A 61 -16.72 5.71 -27.78
C ALA A 61 -16.25 4.85 -28.98
N THR A 62 -15.25 5.32 -29.73
CA THR A 62 -14.62 4.56 -30.83
C THR A 62 -13.67 3.46 -30.34
N GLN A 63 -13.07 3.61 -29.16
CA GLN A 63 -12.21 2.60 -28.52
C GLN A 63 -13.02 1.55 -27.75
N MET A 64 -14.23 1.91 -27.33
CA MET A 64 -15.21 0.91 -26.93
C MET A 64 -15.54 0.10 -28.18
N GLN A 65 -15.13 -1.18 -28.22
CA GLN A 65 -15.61 -2.06 -29.29
C GLN A 65 -17.13 -2.01 -29.25
N PRO A 66 -17.82 -1.72 -30.38
CA PRO A 66 -19.26 -1.82 -30.41
C PRO A 66 -19.57 -3.25 -29.99
N MET A 67 -20.32 -3.40 -28.89
CA MET A 67 -20.99 -4.65 -28.62
C MET A 67 -21.74 -4.97 -29.91
N LYS A 68 -21.45 -6.10 -30.54
CA LYS A 68 -22.24 -6.56 -31.69
C LYS A 68 -23.64 -6.84 -31.16
N SER A 69 -24.49 -5.83 -31.11
CA SER A 69 -25.92 -6.03 -31.10
C SER A 69 -26.25 -6.67 -32.44
N SER A 70 -26.78 -7.89 -32.40
CA SER A 70 -27.41 -8.51 -33.57
C SER A 70 -28.27 -7.47 -34.28
N GLU A 71 -28.21 -7.50 -35.60
CA GLU A 71 -28.94 -6.64 -36.50
C GLU A 71 -30.45 -6.74 -36.22
N GLU A 72 -31.03 -5.79 -35.47
CA GLU A 72 -32.47 -5.55 -35.40
C GLU A 72 -32.75 -4.24 -34.61
N GLY A 73 -33.14 -3.18 -35.33
CA GLY A 73 -33.86 -2.01 -34.78
C GLY A 73 -33.04 -0.93 -34.05
N ASP A 74 -32.65 0.12 -34.77
CA ASP A 74 -31.97 1.34 -34.28
C ASP A 74 -32.62 2.03 -33.05
N GLY A 75 -33.91 1.76 -32.79
CA GLY A 75 -34.65 2.31 -31.65
C GLY A 75 -34.54 1.52 -30.34
N ASP A 76 -34.04 0.29 -30.37
CA ASP A 76 -33.86 -0.56 -29.18
C ASP A 76 -32.45 -0.39 -28.60
N VAL A 77 -31.46 -0.23 -29.48
CA VAL A 77 -30.05 0.03 -29.13
C VAL A 77 -29.89 1.29 -28.27
N LEU A 78 -30.62 2.37 -28.58
CA LEU A 78 -30.55 3.61 -27.80
C LEU A 78 -31.12 3.44 -26.39
N ARG A 79 -32.24 2.72 -26.26
CA ARG A 79 -32.86 2.45 -24.96
C ARG A 79 -32.00 1.53 -24.10
N ASP A 80 -31.35 0.56 -24.74
CA ASP A 80 -30.44 -0.34 -24.05
C ASP A 80 -29.15 0.38 -23.60
N ALA A 81 -28.62 1.28 -24.42
CA ALA A 81 -27.51 2.15 -24.03
C ALA A 81 -27.86 3.03 -22.81
N GLU A 82 -29.05 3.64 -22.79
CA GLU A 82 -29.53 4.43 -21.64
C GLU A 82 -29.65 3.57 -20.37
N LYS A 83 -30.21 2.36 -20.46
CA LYS A 83 -30.27 1.41 -19.34
C LYS A 83 -28.87 1.02 -18.85
N HIS A 84 -27.92 0.82 -19.76
CA HIS A 84 -26.54 0.49 -19.42
C HIS A 84 -25.85 1.63 -18.67
N VAL A 85 -26.02 2.87 -19.09
CA VAL A 85 -25.46 4.05 -18.40
C VAL A 85 -26.06 4.17 -16.99
N LEU A 86 -27.38 4.05 -16.86
CA LEU A 86 -28.05 4.05 -15.55
C LEU A 86 -27.52 2.95 -14.62
N MET A 87 -27.38 1.73 -15.15
CA MET A 87 -26.86 0.60 -14.38
C MET A 87 -25.39 0.82 -13.96
N GLN A 88 -24.57 1.43 -14.82
CA GLN A 88 -23.20 1.81 -14.48
C GLN A 88 -23.14 2.86 -13.37
N GLU A 89 -24.01 3.87 -13.39
CA GLU A 89 -24.06 4.87 -12.31
C GLU A 89 -24.35 4.23 -10.95
N ASP A 90 -25.29 3.31 -10.88
CA ASP A 90 -25.63 2.63 -9.62
C ASP A 90 -24.52 1.71 -9.13
N VAL A 91 -23.80 1.04 -10.05
CA VAL A 91 -22.58 0.29 -9.71
C VAL A 91 -21.49 1.21 -9.16
N ILE A 92 -21.24 2.36 -9.80
CA ILE A 92 -20.24 3.34 -9.35
C ILE A 92 -20.60 3.89 -7.97
N LYS A 93 -21.89 4.21 -7.72
CA LYS A 93 -22.37 4.64 -6.40
C LYS A 93 -22.12 3.56 -5.33
N GLY A 94 -22.43 2.30 -5.64
CA GLY A 94 -22.19 1.17 -4.74
C GLY A 94 -20.71 0.99 -4.41
N GLN A 95 -19.85 1.03 -5.43
CA GLN A 95 -18.40 0.93 -5.27
C GLN A 95 -17.82 2.11 -4.46
N THR A 96 -18.27 3.33 -4.74
CA THR A 96 -17.83 4.53 -4.01
C THR A 96 -18.22 4.44 -2.53
N ALA A 97 -19.45 4.01 -2.23
CA ALA A 97 -19.88 3.79 -0.85
C ALA A 97 -19.03 2.72 -0.15
N GLN A 98 -18.73 1.62 -0.84
CA GLN A 98 -17.87 0.55 -0.30
C GLN A 98 -16.45 1.07 0.01
N LEU A 99 -15.86 1.86 -0.88
CA LEU A 99 -14.54 2.46 -0.70
C LEU A 99 -14.51 3.35 0.55
N ILE A 100 -15.53 4.19 0.74
CA ILE A 100 -15.66 5.08 1.91
C ILE A 100 -15.72 4.25 3.20
N ILE A 101 -16.55 3.20 3.23
CA ILE A 101 -16.68 2.33 4.40
C ILE A 101 -15.35 1.64 4.71
N GLN A 102 -14.67 1.09 3.71
CA GLN A 102 -13.36 0.46 3.88
C GLN A 102 -12.30 1.44 4.39
N ASN A 103 -12.29 2.67 3.88
CA ASN A 103 -11.37 3.68 4.36
C ASN A 103 -11.65 4.03 5.83
N MET A 104 -12.93 4.19 6.20
CA MET A 104 -13.33 4.43 7.58
C MET A 104 -12.94 3.30 8.52
N THR A 105 -13.09 2.03 8.11
CA THR A 105 -12.67 0.88 8.93
C THR A 105 -11.16 0.80 9.05
N LEU A 106 -10.42 1.12 7.98
CA LEU A 106 -8.97 1.16 7.99
C LEU A 106 -8.43 2.21 8.97
N CYS A 107 -8.99 3.43 8.96
CA CYS A 107 -8.62 4.48 9.91
C CYS A 107 -8.82 4.03 11.37
N LYS A 108 -10.00 3.46 11.68
CA LYS A 108 -10.29 2.95 13.04
C LYS A 108 -9.36 1.80 13.45
N LEU A 109 -9.04 0.91 12.51
CA LEU A 109 -8.10 -0.17 12.77
C LEU A 109 -6.71 0.39 13.06
N ASN A 110 -6.26 1.36 12.26
CA ASN A 110 -4.96 2.00 12.44
C ASN A 110 -4.88 2.75 13.77
N GLU A 111 -5.93 3.48 14.18
CA GLU A 111 -6.02 4.10 15.50
C GLU A 111 -5.95 3.07 16.62
N SER A 112 -6.68 1.96 16.51
CA SER A 112 -6.66 0.87 17.50
C SER A 112 -5.29 0.20 17.60
N LEU A 113 -4.63 -0.02 16.46
CA LEU A 113 -3.26 -0.55 16.41
C LEU A 113 -2.29 0.44 17.05
N HIS A 114 -2.36 1.73 16.69
CA HIS A 114 -1.52 2.76 17.28
C HIS A 114 -1.73 2.81 18.80
N ILE A 115 -2.96 2.79 19.32
CA ILE A 115 -3.23 2.76 20.77
C ILE A 115 -2.64 1.51 21.42
N LYS A 116 -2.66 0.35 20.75
CA LYS A 116 -2.07 -0.90 21.27
C LYS A 116 -0.53 -0.88 21.23
N GLU A 117 0.07 -0.32 20.17
CA GLU A 117 1.52 -0.14 20.05
C GLU A 117 2.06 0.89 21.04
N THR A 118 1.28 1.95 21.32
CA THR A 118 1.66 2.97 22.31
C THR A 118 1.37 2.54 23.76
N ARG A 119 0.64 1.43 23.98
CA ARG A 119 0.37 0.90 25.32
C ARG A 119 1.46 -0.06 25.79
N LYS A 120 2.57 0.56 26.16
CA LYS A 120 3.30 0.45 27.44
C LYS A 120 4.63 1.13 27.16
N GLN A 121 4.90 2.27 27.82
CA GLN A 121 6.29 2.51 28.18
C GLN A 121 6.66 1.33 29.07
N THR A 122 7.33 0.35 28.51
CA THR A 122 7.94 -0.72 29.27
C THR A 122 8.81 -0.03 30.32
N ASP A 123 8.70 -0.48 31.57
CA ASP A 123 9.56 -0.01 32.67
C ASP A 123 11.04 -0.38 32.44
N HIS A 124 11.30 -1.12 31.36
CA HIS A 124 12.61 -1.43 30.82
C HIS A 124 13.25 -0.14 30.30
N THR A 125 14.28 0.28 31.01
CA THR A 125 15.16 1.37 30.60
C THR A 125 15.75 1.03 29.22
N VAL A 126 15.24 1.66 28.16
CA VAL A 126 15.85 1.56 26.83
C VAL A 126 17.15 2.36 26.87
N LEU A 127 18.27 1.67 27.09
CA LEU A 127 19.60 2.28 27.15
C LEU A 127 20.08 2.76 25.76
N PHE A 128 19.44 2.31 24.67
CA PHE A 128 19.84 2.59 23.29
C PHE A 128 18.63 2.81 22.39
N GLU A 129 18.32 4.07 22.07
CA GLU A 129 17.21 4.42 21.16
C GLU A 129 17.42 3.96 19.71
N ALA A 130 18.69 3.74 19.32
CA ALA A 130 19.08 3.47 17.92
C ALA A 130 19.38 1.99 17.61
N GLY A 131 19.16 1.06 18.54
CA GLY A 131 19.25 -0.39 18.28
C GLY A 131 20.62 -0.95 17.88
N ARG A 132 21.70 -0.15 17.94
CA ARG A 132 23.07 -0.61 17.65
C ARG A 132 23.82 -0.91 18.95
N GLY A 133 24.58 -2.01 18.97
CA GLY A 133 25.42 -2.37 20.10
C GLY A 133 26.46 -1.31 20.41
N ARG A 134 26.52 -0.84 21.66
CA ARG A 134 27.53 0.09 22.17
C ARG A 134 28.38 -0.59 23.24
N HIS A 135 29.61 -0.11 23.44
CA HIS A 135 30.46 -0.57 24.53
C HIS A 135 29.92 -0.11 25.89
N MET A 136 29.50 -1.07 26.72
CA MET A 136 28.88 -0.83 28.03
C MET A 136 29.78 -0.12 29.05
N THR A 137 31.10 -0.09 28.80
CA THR A 137 32.10 0.54 29.66
C THR A 137 32.48 1.95 29.19
N SER A 138 31.89 2.45 28.08
CA SER A 138 32.20 3.81 27.63
C SER A 138 31.65 4.84 28.62
N ASP A 139 32.40 5.92 28.82
CA ASP A 139 32.01 7.04 29.69
C ASP A 139 30.64 7.61 29.30
N GLU A 140 30.32 7.60 28.00
CA GLU A 140 29.02 8.03 27.47
C GLU A 140 27.87 7.17 27.99
N THR A 141 28.03 5.84 27.98
CA THR A 141 27.00 4.91 28.46
C THR A 141 26.80 5.01 29.96
N ILE A 142 27.89 5.24 30.72
CA ILE A 142 27.84 5.44 32.17
C ILE A 142 27.07 6.71 32.53
N ARG A 143 27.37 7.84 31.86
CA ARG A 143 26.66 9.11 32.07
C ARG A 143 25.18 9.01 31.72
N LEU A 144 24.85 8.35 30.61
CA LEU A 144 23.47 8.16 30.18
C LEU A 144 22.66 7.37 31.22
N LYS A 145 23.25 6.31 31.79
CA LYS A 145 22.62 5.53 32.87
C LYS A 145 22.37 6.40 34.11
N GLN A 146 23.33 7.23 34.52
CA GLN A 146 23.20 8.12 35.67
C GLN A 146 22.07 9.14 35.49
N GLN A 147 22.00 9.80 34.32
CA GLN A 147 20.94 10.75 34.01
C GLN A 147 19.55 10.11 34.03
N MET A 148 19.43 8.87 33.57
CA MET A 148 18.16 8.14 33.61
C MET A 148 17.73 7.76 35.03
N GLU A 149 18.65 7.34 35.90
CA GLU A 149 18.36 7.07 37.31
C GLU A 149 17.92 8.34 38.06
N GLU A 150 18.57 9.48 37.79
CA GLU A 150 18.17 10.77 38.35
C GLU A 150 16.77 11.19 37.88
N ALA A 151 16.47 11.00 36.59
CA ALA A 151 15.15 11.30 36.04
C ALA A 151 14.06 10.40 36.63
N LYS A 152 14.36 9.12 36.90
CA LYS A 152 13.44 8.21 37.59
C LYS A 152 13.19 8.67 39.03
N LYS A 153 14.24 9.02 39.76
CA LYS A 153 14.14 9.51 41.14
C LYS A 153 13.28 10.78 41.21
N ARG A 154 13.53 11.76 40.35
CA ARG A 154 12.71 13.00 40.26
C ARG A 154 11.23 12.70 40.01
N LYS A 155 10.93 11.80 39.07
CA LYS A 155 9.54 11.40 38.78
C LYS A 155 8.87 10.69 39.97
N GLN A 156 9.65 10.00 40.81
CA GLN A 156 9.14 9.33 41.99
C GLN A 156 8.90 10.33 43.12
N ASP A 157 9.85 11.22 43.37
CA ASP A 157 9.72 12.31 44.33
C ASP A 157 8.49 13.20 43.99
N ASP A 158 8.30 13.55 42.71
CA ASP A 158 7.13 14.31 42.24
C ASP A 158 5.80 13.56 42.47
N LYS A 159 5.79 12.23 42.36
CA LYS A 159 4.59 11.41 42.62
C LYS A 159 4.27 11.35 44.11
N GLU A 160 5.29 11.24 44.95
CA GLU A 160 5.16 11.25 46.41
C GLU A 160 4.65 12.61 46.89
N GLN A 161 5.24 13.71 46.41
CA GLN A 161 4.76 15.07 46.70
C GLN A 161 3.30 15.29 46.28
N ARG A 162 2.91 14.80 45.09
CA ARG A 162 1.50 14.87 44.63
C ARG A 162 0.55 14.03 45.47
N LYS A 163 1.03 12.94 46.08
CA LYS A 163 0.23 12.09 46.96
C LYS A 163 0.04 12.78 48.31
N GLU A 164 1.10 13.32 48.89
CA GLU A 164 1.05 14.09 50.13
C GLU A 164 0.14 15.32 50.03
N GLN A 165 0.19 16.06 48.91
CA GLN A 165 -0.70 17.19 48.66
C GLN A 165 -2.17 16.80 48.59
N ARG A 166 -2.49 15.58 48.13
CA ARG A 166 -3.85 15.04 48.09
C ARG A 166 -4.33 14.55 49.45
N GLU A 167 -3.43 14.09 50.32
CA GLU A 167 -3.76 13.59 51.66
C GLU A 167 -3.90 14.73 52.68
N GLN A 168 -3.36 15.93 52.39
CA GLN A 168 -3.50 17.14 53.21
C GLN A 168 -4.70 18.03 52.86
N THR A 169 -5.49 17.69 51.82
CA THR A 169 -6.73 18.39 51.42
C THR A 169 -7.94 17.57 51.79
#